data_AF-F7X3D4-F1
#
_entry.id   AF-F7X3D4-F1
#
_cell.length_a   1.000
_cell.length_b   1.000
_cell.length_c   1.000
_cell.angle_alpha   90.00
_cell.angle_beta   90.00
_cell.angle_gamma   90.00
#
_symmetry.space_group_name_H-M   'P 1'
#
loop_
_entity.id
_entity.type
_entity.pdbx_description
1 polymer ?
#
loop_
_entity_poly.entity_id
_entity_poly.type
_entity_poly.pdbx_seq_one_letter_code
_entity_poly.pdbx_strand_id
1 'polypeptide(L)'
;MVEPGGGNAPVTSGKRRLVSRAELAAGKKREAEKHAELVELGKRIRYLRKEILGYHRQSDFAERLGVTRGAVGNWEIGVGMKRDHLITIAKEFNISHAWLAEGKGTPIAKPSIDSKLELLPPEEYETLYEHFQTMIDNRLRALGRKEQNDDEDSGPPDVQAGDYSKRREPNK
;
A
#
# COMPACT_ATOMS: atom_id res chain seq x y z
N MET A 1 -47.12 -58.32 10.52
CA MET A 1 -47.14 -57.33 11.62
C MET A 1 -45.94 -57.61 12.49
N VAL A 2 -44.86 -56.81 12.37
CA VAL A 2 -44.16 -56.01 13.41
C VAL A 2 -42.93 -55.40 12.69
N GLU A 3 -42.88 -54.08 12.56
CA GLU A 3 -41.63 -53.30 12.52
C GLU A 3 -41.58 -52.46 13.82
N PRO A 4 -40.48 -51.81 14.26
CA PRO A 4 -39.18 -51.57 13.61
C PRO A 4 -37.95 -51.75 14.54
N GLY A 5 -36.73 -51.64 13.98
CA GLY A 5 -35.48 -51.60 14.75
C GLY A 5 -34.44 -50.69 14.11
N GLY A 6 -34.74 -49.39 14.05
CA GLY A 6 -33.81 -48.36 13.57
C GLY A 6 -32.65 -48.15 14.55
N GLY A 7 -31.45 -48.57 14.16
CA GLY A 7 -30.20 -48.25 14.85
C GLY A 7 -29.81 -46.79 14.61
N ASN A 8 -29.88 -45.99 15.67
CA ASN A 8 -29.50 -44.58 15.69
C ASN A 8 -27.97 -44.46 15.80
N ALA A 9 -27.31 -43.84 14.82
CA ALA A 9 -25.90 -43.48 14.89
C ALA A 9 -25.68 -42.33 15.90
N PRO A 10 -24.57 -42.29 16.64
CA PRO A 10 -24.32 -41.19 17.56
C PRO A 10 -23.96 -39.92 16.78
N VAL A 11 -24.76 -38.87 16.96
CA VAL A 11 -24.43 -37.49 16.57
C VAL A 11 -23.09 -37.11 17.21
N THR A 12 -22.08 -36.86 16.39
CA THR A 12 -20.81 -36.27 16.82
C THR A 12 -21.08 -34.84 17.30
N SER A 13 -21.02 -34.65 18.62
CA SER A 13 -21.11 -33.35 19.28
C SER A 13 -19.90 -32.49 18.86
N GLY A 14 -20.11 -31.63 17.87
CA GLY A 14 -19.15 -30.59 17.50
C GLY A 14 -18.99 -29.63 18.68
N LYS A 15 -17.85 -29.68 19.35
CA LYS A 15 -17.45 -28.69 20.37
C LYS A 15 -17.44 -27.30 19.73
N ARG A 16 -18.51 -26.53 19.89
CA ARG A 16 -18.54 -25.10 19.58
C ARG A 16 -17.52 -24.42 20.50
N ARG A 17 -16.39 -23.97 19.92
CA ARG A 17 -15.38 -23.20 20.64
C ARG A 17 -16.01 -21.87 21.07
N LEU A 18 -16.22 -21.69 22.37
CA LEU A 18 -16.68 -20.41 22.92
C LEU A 18 -15.57 -19.38 22.70
N VAL A 19 -15.82 -18.42 21.81
CA VAL A 19 -14.92 -17.28 21.58
C VAL A 19 -14.82 -16.46 22.86
N SER A 20 -13.61 -16.17 23.29
CA SER A 20 -13.36 -15.43 24.53
C SER A 20 -13.86 -13.98 24.43
N ARG A 21 -14.23 -13.41 25.58
CA ARG A 21 -14.63 -11.99 25.68
C ARG A 21 -13.55 -11.02 25.17
N ALA A 22 -12.28 -11.40 25.28
CA ALA A 22 -11.15 -10.66 24.73
C ALA A 22 -11.07 -10.73 23.20
N GLU A 23 -11.26 -11.91 22.60
CA GLU A 23 -11.33 -12.08 21.14
C GLU A 23 -12.52 -11.29 20.54
N LEU A 24 -13.67 -11.29 21.20
CA LEU A 24 -14.85 -10.51 20.81
C LEU A 24 -14.58 -8.99 20.87
N ALA A 25 -13.90 -8.50 21.92
CA ALA A 25 -13.54 -7.10 22.04
C ALA A 25 -12.51 -6.65 20.98
N ALA A 26 -11.51 -7.50 20.71
CA ALA A 26 -10.53 -7.24 19.66
C ALA A 26 -11.16 -7.23 18.26
N GLY A 27 -12.13 -8.12 17.99
CA GLY A 27 -12.90 -8.13 16.75
C GLY A 27 -13.69 -6.84 16.55
N LYS A 28 -14.45 -6.41 17.57
CA LYS A 28 -15.22 -5.14 17.54
C LYS A 28 -14.33 -3.92 17.31
N LYS A 29 -13.15 -3.88 17.94
CA LYS A 29 -12.19 -2.79 17.74
C LYS A 29 -11.69 -2.73 16.29
N ARG A 30 -11.26 -3.87 15.73
CA ARG A 30 -10.79 -3.95 14.32
C ARG A 30 -11.87 -3.56 13.32
N GLU A 31 -13.11 -3.96 13.57
CA GLU A 31 -14.25 -3.62 12.72
C GLU A 31 -14.54 -2.11 12.73
N ALA A 32 -14.48 -1.47 13.91
CA ALA A 32 -14.64 -0.03 14.05
C ALA A 32 -13.51 0.75 13.36
N GLU A 33 -12.26 0.32 13.50
CA GLU A 33 -11.10 0.92 12.80
C GLU A 33 -11.24 0.82 11.29
N LYS A 34 -11.60 -0.36 10.78
CA LYS A 34 -11.86 -0.58 9.35
C LYS A 34 -13.00 0.29 8.84
N HIS A 35 -14.07 0.42 9.61
CA HIS A 35 -15.19 1.29 9.24
C HIS A 35 -14.75 2.77 9.19
N ALA A 36 -13.97 3.23 10.16
CA ALA A 36 -13.42 4.59 10.17
C ALA A 36 -12.54 4.86 8.93
N GLU A 37 -11.71 3.90 8.54
CA GLU A 37 -10.90 3.99 7.32
C GLU A 37 -11.76 4.12 6.05
N LEU A 38 -12.82 3.32 5.94
CA LEU A 38 -13.76 3.41 4.82
C LEU A 38 -14.51 4.73 4.78
N VAL A 39 -14.85 5.32 5.94
CA VAL A 39 -15.46 6.65 6.01
C VAL A 39 -14.49 7.71 5.48
N GLU A 40 -13.21 7.67 5.85
CA GLU A 40 -12.19 8.58 5.32
C GLU A 40 -11.99 8.40 3.81
N LEU A 41 -12.01 7.15 3.31
CA LEU A 41 -12.02 6.86 1.88
C LEU A 41 -13.23 7.51 1.18
N GLY A 42 -14.41 7.41 1.77
CA GLY A 42 -15.63 8.04 1.25
C GLY A 42 -15.52 9.55 1.15
N LYS A 43 -14.94 10.20 2.16
CA LYS A 43 -14.66 11.65 2.14
C LYS A 43 -13.71 12.02 0.99
N ARG A 44 -12.66 11.23 0.75
CA ARG A 44 -11.74 11.45 -0.38
C ARG A 44 -12.42 11.31 -1.73
N ILE A 45 -13.31 10.33 -1.90
CA ILE A 45 -14.10 10.15 -3.14
C ILE A 45 -15.01 11.36 -3.37
N ARG A 46 -15.66 11.86 -2.32
CA ARG A 46 -16.49 13.07 -2.41
C ARG A 46 -15.66 14.30 -2.80
N TYR A 47 -14.50 14.48 -2.17
CA TYR A 47 -13.58 15.58 -2.46
C TYR A 47 -13.07 15.50 -3.91
N LEU A 48 -12.65 14.31 -4.35
CA LEU A 48 -12.27 14.05 -5.74
C LEU A 48 -13.38 14.45 -6.71
N ARG A 49 -14.59 13.95 -6.47
CA ARG A 49 -15.74 14.20 -7.35
C ARG A 49 -16.04 15.70 -7.47
N LYS A 50 -16.12 16.41 -6.33
CA LYS A 50 -16.57 17.81 -6.31
C LYS A 50 -15.48 18.80 -6.62
N GLU A 51 -14.35 18.69 -5.93
CA GLU A 51 -13.35 19.77 -5.87
C GLU A 51 -12.27 19.58 -6.94
N ILE A 52 -11.89 18.34 -7.26
CA ILE A 52 -10.87 18.05 -8.27
C ILE A 52 -11.50 17.92 -9.66
N LEU A 53 -12.60 17.17 -9.77
CA LEU A 53 -13.22 16.85 -11.06
C LEU A 53 -14.40 17.76 -11.42
N GLY A 54 -14.92 18.55 -10.48
CA GLY A 54 -16.02 19.48 -10.74
C GLY A 54 -17.41 18.84 -10.90
N TYR A 55 -17.57 17.54 -10.64
CA TYR A 55 -18.87 16.88 -10.70
C TYR A 55 -19.71 17.20 -9.46
N HIS A 56 -20.58 18.21 -9.56
CA HIS A 56 -21.40 18.62 -8.42
C HIS A 56 -22.48 17.58 -8.04
N ARG A 57 -22.96 16.79 -9.00
CA ARG A 57 -23.97 15.74 -8.78
C ARG A 57 -23.33 14.35 -8.74
N GLN A 58 -23.88 13.47 -7.90
CA GLN A 58 -23.45 12.07 -7.84
C GLN A 58 -23.87 11.29 -9.10
N SER A 59 -24.96 11.69 -9.77
CA SER A 59 -25.41 11.09 -11.03
C SER A 59 -24.36 11.20 -12.13
N ASP A 60 -23.78 12.39 -12.28
CA ASP A 60 -22.89 12.71 -13.41
C ASP A 60 -21.57 11.93 -13.27
N PHE A 61 -21.06 11.82 -12.03
CA PHE A 61 -19.91 11.00 -11.71
C PHE A 61 -20.20 9.49 -11.87
N ALA A 62 -21.40 9.06 -11.49
CA ALA A 62 -21.82 7.67 -11.64
C ALA A 62 -21.97 7.26 -13.11
N GLU A 63 -22.55 8.14 -13.93
CA GLU A 63 -22.70 7.96 -15.38
C GLU A 63 -21.33 7.80 -16.04
N ARG A 64 -20.38 8.68 -15.69
CA ARG A 64 -19.01 8.59 -16.21
C ARG A 64 -18.31 7.27 -15.85
N LEU A 65 -18.62 6.71 -14.69
CA LEU A 65 -18.06 5.45 -14.20
C LEU A 65 -18.86 4.20 -14.63
N GLY A 66 -20.01 4.36 -15.29
CA GLY A 66 -20.89 3.24 -15.65
C GLY A 66 -21.53 2.55 -14.44
N VAL A 67 -21.77 3.27 -13.34
CA VAL A 67 -22.38 2.73 -12.11
C VAL A 67 -23.65 3.49 -11.72
N THR A 68 -24.36 3.01 -10.71
CA THR A 68 -25.57 3.70 -10.22
C THR A 68 -25.21 4.88 -9.31
N ARG A 69 -26.05 5.92 -9.29
CA ARG A 69 -25.95 7.03 -8.33
C ARG A 69 -25.92 6.53 -6.87
N GLY A 70 -26.71 5.50 -6.57
CA GLY A 70 -26.76 4.87 -5.25
C GLY A 70 -25.43 4.24 -4.83
N ALA A 71 -24.70 3.62 -5.76
CA ALA A 71 -23.36 3.10 -5.49
C ALA A 71 -22.41 4.22 -5.07
N VAL A 72 -22.35 5.33 -5.82
CA VAL A 72 -21.55 6.51 -5.46
C VAL A 72 -21.96 7.08 -4.11
N GLY A 73 -23.27 7.16 -3.83
CA GLY A 73 -23.79 7.61 -2.54
C GLY A 73 -23.28 6.77 -1.37
N ASN A 74 -23.31 5.44 -1.51
CA ASN A 74 -22.78 4.51 -0.51
C ASN A 74 -21.28 4.65 -0.35
N TRP A 75 -20.53 4.77 -1.45
CA TRP A 75 -19.09 4.91 -1.42
C TRP A 75 -18.63 6.15 -0.66
N GLU A 76 -19.29 7.28 -0.86
CA GLU A 76 -18.97 8.55 -0.19
C GLU A 76 -19.20 8.52 1.34
N ILE A 77 -19.99 7.58 1.83
CA ILE A 77 -20.24 7.38 3.26
C ILE A 77 -19.50 6.15 3.82
N GLY A 78 -18.57 5.56 3.06
CA GLY A 78 -17.75 4.44 3.48
C GLY A 78 -18.42 3.06 3.38
N VAL A 79 -19.45 2.93 2.54
CA VAL A 79 -20.22 1.69 2.39
C VAL A 79 -20.01 1.09 1.00
N GLY A 80 -19.75 -0.22 0.93
CA GLY A 80 -19.80 -0.98 -0.33
C GLY A 80 -18.69 -0.66 -1.34
N MET A 81 -17.64 0.07 -0.93
CA MET A 81 -16.47 0.31 -1.77
C MET A 81 -15.63 -0.97 -1.91
N LYS A 82 -15.25 -1.30 -3.13
CA LYS A 82 -14.43 -2.48 -3.48
C LYS A 82 -13.15 -2.02 -4.18
N ARG A 83 -12.12 -2.87 -4.14
CA ARG A 83 -10.83 -2.58 -4.78
C ARG A 83 -10.96 -2.29 -6.27
N ASP A 84 -11.77 -3.06 -6.99
CA ASP A 84 -11.93 -2.90 -8.44
C ASP A 84 -12.51 -1.52 -8.79
N HIS A 85 -13.49 -1.03 -8.03
CA HIS A 85 -14.03 0.31 -8.22
C HIS A 85 -12.99 1.42 -7.97
N LEU A 86 -12.10 1.25 -6.98
CA LEU A 86 -11.01 2.20 -6.74
C LEU A 86 -10.04 2.23 -7.93
N ILE A 87 -9.72 1.07 -8.49
CA ILE A 87 -8.87 0.95 -9.68
C ILE A 87 -9.54 1.61 -10.88
N THR A 88 -10.84 1.38 -11.09
CA THR A 88 -11.61 2.02 -12.16
C THR A 88 -11.58 3.54 -12.02
N ILE A 89 -11.86 4.09 -10.84
CA ILE A 89 -11.80 5.54 -10.60
C ILE A 89 -10.39 6.09 -10.85
N ALA A 90 -9.36 5.40 -10.35
CA ALA A 90 -7.97 5.83 -10.53
C ALA A 90 -7.58 5.90 -12.01
N LYS A 91 -7.97 4.90 -12.82
CA LYS A 91 -7.68 4.88 -14.25
C LYS A 91 -8.50 5.90 -15.03
N GLU A 92 -9.81 5.96 -14.79
CA GLU A 92 -10.73 6.82 -15.54
C GLU A 92 -10.37 8.31 -15.45
N PHE A 93 -9.90 8.74 -14.27
CA PHE A 93 -9.62 10.14 -13.99
C PHE A 93 -8.13 10.45 -13.82
N ASN A 94 -7.25 9.50 -14.12
CA ASN A 94 -5.81 9.61 -13.91
C ASN A 94 -5.45 10.09 -12.49
N ILE A 95 -6.03 9.43 -11.49
CA ILE A 95 -5.88 9.71 -10.05
C ILE A 95 -4.97 8.68 -9.41
N SER A 96 -4.12 9.15 -8.48
CA SER A 96 -3.24 8.30 -7.70
C SER A 96 -4.05 7.33 -6.82
N HIS A 97 -3.89 6.03 -7.06
CA HIS A 97 -4.51 4.99 -6.23
C HIS A 97 -4.06 5.10 -4.77
N ALA A 98 -2.79 5.40 -4.51
CA ALA A 98 -2.27 5.55 -3.15
C ALA A 98 -2.91 6.73 -2.41
N TRP A 99 -3.14 7.84 -3.11
CA TRP A 99 -3.86 8.98 -2.55
C TRP A 99 -5.32 8.65 -2.30
N LEU A 100 -5.99 8.02 -3.27
CA LEU A 100 -7.41 7.69 -3.14
C LEU A 100 -7.63 6.67 -2.02
N ALA A 101 -6.87 5.58 -1.99
CA ALA A 101 -7.02 4.49 -1.03
C ALA A 101 -6.54 4.89 0.38
N GLU A 102 -5.37 5.52 0.50
CA GLU A 102 -4.68 5.69 1.79
C GLU A 102 -4.49 7.17 2.20
N GLY A 103 -4.84 8.12 1.34
CA GLY A 103 -4.61 9.55 1.59
C GLY A 103 -3.14 9.98 1.46
N LYS A 104 -2.27 9.15 0.86
CA LYS A 104 -0.83 9.43 0.74
C LYS A 104 -0.48 10.10 -0.58
N GLY A 105 0.36 11.13 -0.54
CA GLY A 105 0.88 11.81 -1.73
C GLY A 105 -0.13 12.78 -2.36
N THR A 106 -0.04 12.97 -3.68
CA THR A 106 -0.88 13.92 -4.43
C THR A 106 -2.04 13.23 -5.15
N PRO A 107 -3.19 13.91 -5.34
CA PRO A 107 -4.36 13.33 -5.99
C PRO A 107 -4.14 12.97 -7.46
N ILE A 108 -3.48 13.85 -8.22
CA ILE A 108 -3.23 13.61 -9.64
C ILE A 108 -2.12 12.57 -9.79
N ALA A 109 -2.39 11.52 -10.57
CA ALA A 109 -1.36 10.56 -10.94
C ALA A 109 -0.33 11.25 -11.81
N LYS A 110 0.96 11.00 -11.54
CA LYS A 110 2.01 11.41 -12.47
C LYS A 110 1.71 10.73 -13.81
N PRO A 111 1.74 11.45 -14.95
CA PRO A 111 1.54 10.83 -16.25
C PRO A 111 2.53 9.67 -16.37
N SER A 112 2.08 8.54 -16.92
CA SER A 112 2.99 7.43 -17.20
C SER A 112 4.10 7.95 -18.13
N ILE A 113 5.26 7.32 -18.05
CA ILE A 113 6.35 7.64 -18.96
C ILE A 113 5.87 7.41 -20.39
N ASP A 114 5.14 6.32 -20.65
CA ASP A 114 4.54 6.00 -21.95
C ASP A 114 3.67 7.14 -22.51
N SER A 115 2.76 7.71 -21.71
CA SER A 115 1.94 8.85 -22.16
C SER A 115 2.75 10.10 -22.47
N LYS A 116 3.94 10.25 -21.86
CA LYS A 116 4.86 11.34 -22.21
C LYS A 116 5.70 11.00 -23.44
N LEU A 117 6.05 9.73 -23.64
CA LEU A 117 6.80 9.25 -24.80
C LEU A 117 5.97 9.39 -26.08
N GLU A 118 4.65 9.18 -26.02
CA GLU A 118 3.73 9.42 -27.15
C GLU A 118 3.69 10.88 -27.64
N LEU A 119 4.11 11.83 -26.80
CA LEU A 119 4.17 13.26 -27.14
C LEU A 119 5.50 13.65 -27.78
N LEU A 120 6.48 12.74 -27.82
CA LEU A 120 7.80 13.01 -28.36
C LEU A 120 7.87 12.61 -29.85
N PRO A 121 8.65 13.36 -30.66
CA PRO A 121 9.00 12.92 -31.99
C PRO A 121 9.75 11.56 -31.92
N PRO A 122 9.50 10.61 -32.84
CA PRO A 122 10.16 9.30 -32.83
C PRO A 122 11.69 9.37 -32.80
N GLU A 123 12.28 10.40 -33.42
CA GLU A 123 13.73 10.65 -33.45
C GLU A 123 14.34 10.96 -32.07
N GLU A 124 13.56 11.45 -31.12
CA GLU A 124 14.01 11.75 -29.75
C GLU A 124 13.95 10.51 -28.84
N TYR A 125 13.27 9.44 -29.28
CA TYR A 125 13.00 8.26 -28.46
C TYR A 125 14.28 7.49 -28.10
N GLU A 126 15.16 7.26 -29.08
CA GLU A 126 16.36 6.44 -28.91
C GLU A 126 17.34 7.09 -27.93
N THR A 127 17.64 8.37 -28.16
CA THR A 127 18.50 9.18 -27.30
C THR A 127 17.94 9.26 -25.88
N LEU A 128 16.62 9.44 -25.73
CA LEU A 128 16.00 9.52 -24.41
C LEU A 128 16.03 8.18 -23.67
N TYR A 129 15.86 7.06 -24.39
CA TYR A 129 15.90 5.73 -23.83
C TYR A 129 17.28 5.41 -23.22
N GLU A 130 18.37 5.72 -23.93
CA GLU A 130 19.74 5.53 -23.43
C GLU A 130 20.02 6.35 -22.16
N HIS A 131 19.58 7.61 -22.13
CA HIS A 131 19.69 8.44 -20.93
C HIS A 131 18.88 7.87 -19.76
N PHE A 132 17.66 7.40 -20.02
CA PHE A 132 16.82 6.79 -19.00
C PHE A 132 17.43 5.51 -18.44
N GLN A 133 17.94 4.63 -19.31
CA GLN A 133 18.62 3.41 -18.93
C GLN A 133 19.83 3.72 -18.05
N THR A 134 20.64 4.72 -18.45
CA THR A 134 21.80 5.17 -17.67
C THR A 134 21.40 5.71 -16.30
N MET A 135 20.33 6.50 -16.20
CA MET A 135 19.82 7.01 -14.93
C MET A 135 19.33 5.88 -14.02
N ILE A 136 18.61 4.90 -14.57
CA ILE A 136 18.12 3.72 -13.84
C ILE A 136 19.30 2.88 -13.35
N ASP A 137 20.25 2.57 -14.23
CA ASP A 137 21.42 1.75 -13.90
C ASP A 137 22.29 2.40 -12.83
N ASN A 138 22.52 3.72 -12.93
CA ASN A 138 23.22 4.48 -11.90
C ASN A 138 22.50 4.42 -10.56
N ARG A 139 21.16 4.50 -10.56
CA ARG A 139 20.36 4.41 -9.33
C ARG A 139 20.40 3.01 -8.73
N LEU A 140 20.29 1.96 -9.55
CA LEU A 140 20.40 0.56 -9.11
C LEU A 140 21.78 0.28 -8.53
N ARG A 141 22.86 0.76 -9.17
CA ARG A 141 24.22 0.69 -8.61
C ARG A 141 24.37 1.43 -7.29
N ALA A 142 23.77 2.61 -7.16
CA ALA A 142 23.82 3.39 -5.92
C ALA A 142 23.07 2.70 -4.77
N LEU A 143 21.99 1.97 -5.07
CA LEU A 143 21.25 1.17 -4.09
C LEU A 143 21.99 -0.12 -3.73
N GLY A 144 22.59 -0.83 -4.70
CA GLY A 144 23.41 -2.02 -4.45
C GLY A 144 24.69 -1.73 -3.64
N ARG A 145 25.26 -0.52 -3.78
CA ARG A 145 26.36 -0.06 -2.91
C ARG A 145 25.95 0.18 -1.45
N LYS A 146 24.67 0.41 -1.16
CA LYS A 146 24.21 0.54 0.23
C LYS A 146 24.13 -0.81 0.93
N GLU A 147 23.87 -1.90 0.21
CA GLU A 147 23.80 -3.24 0.81
C GLU A 147 25.19 -3.84 1.14
N GLN A 148 26.28 -3.33 0.57
CA GLN A 148 27.65 -3.81 0.86
C GLN A 148 28.40 -3.01 1.93
N ASN A 149 27.91 -1.83 2.32
CA ASN A 149 28.60 -0.96 3.29
C ASN A 149 28.06 -1.10 4.73
N ASP A 150 27.06 -1.95 4.97
CA ASP A 150 26.48 -2.16 6.31
C ASP A 150 27.12 -3.36 7.07
N ASP A 151 28.09 -4.07 6.49
CA ASP A 151 28.76 -5.25 7.09
C ASP A 151 30.20 -5.01 7.61
N GLU A 152 30.76 -3.80 7.46
CA GLU A 152 32.09 -3.45 8.02
C GLU A 152 31.99 -2.36 9.11
N ASP A 153 31.19 -2.61 10.14
CA ASP A 153 31.42 -2.03 11.49
C ASP A 153 31.70 -3.16 12.49
N SER A 154 32.71 -3.97 12.17
CA SER A 154 33.43 -4.72 13.20
C SER A 154 34.47 -3.77 13.77
N GLY A 155 34.15 -3.22 14.94
CA GLY A 155 34.90 -2.19 15.64
C GLY A 155 36.41 -2.43 15.78
N PRO A 156 37.17 -1.39 16.13
CA PRO A 156 38.63 -1.42 16.10
C PRO A 156 39.18 -2.56 16.98
N PRO A 157 40.21 -3.30 16.53
CA PRO A 157 40.79 -4.37 17.32
C PRO A 157 41.38 -3.83 18.61
N ASP A 158 40.96 -4.44 19.71
CA ASP A 158 41.37 -4.18 21.09
C ASP A 158 42.90 -4.30 21.22
N VAL A 159 43.59 -3.16 21.37
CA VAL A 159 45.04 -3.12 21.57
C VAL A 159 45.32 -3.44 23.03
N GLN A 160 45.65 -4.70 23.30
CA GLN A 160 46.04 -5.18 24.62
C GLN A 160 47.25 -4.42 25.15
N ALA A 161 47.03 -3.62 26.19
CA ALA A 161 48.07 -3.00 26.99
C ALA A 161 48.86 -4.09 27.75
N GLY A 162 50.11 -4.31 27.35
CA GLY A 162 50.99 -5.28 27.99
C GLY A 162 52.46 -4.94 27.77
N ASP A 163 53.03 -4.24 28.74
CA ASP A 163 54.43 -4.29 29.18
C ASP A 163 55.54 -4.17 28.13
N TYR A 164 56.18 -3.00 28.03
CA TYR A 164 57.64 -2.94 28.04
C TYR A 164 58.10 -1.68 28.75
N SER A 165 58.45 -1.91 30.00
CA SER A 165 59.10 -0.98 30.89
C SER A 165 60.56 -0.70 30.48
N LYS A 166 61.01 0.54 30.77
CA LYS A 166 62.40 1.01 31.03
C LYS A 166 63.21 1.65 29.87
N ARG A 167 63.54 2.93 30.15
CA ARG A 167 64.84 3.60 29.98
C ARG A 167 65.34 3.86 28.56
N ARG A 168 65.51 5.16 28.24
CA ARG A 168 66.82 5.85 28.29
C ARG A 168 66.63 7.36 28.17
N GLU A 169 67.29 8.08 29.08
CA GLU A 169 67.40 9.54 29.11
C GLU A 169 68.13 10.11 27.89
N PRO A 170 67.90 11.38 27.54
CA PRO A 170 68.61 12.07 26.46
C PRO A 170 70.04 12.43 26.88
N ASN A 171 71.01 12.27 25.99
CA ASN A 171 72.37 12.76 26.20
C ASN A 171 72.75 13.74 25.09
N LYS A 172 72.97 14.99 25.52
CA LYS A 172 73.65 16.16 24.92
C LYS A 172 73.08 16.79 23.65
#